data_AF-A0A2G9MNH1-F1
#
_entry.id   AF-A0A2G9MNH1-F1
#
_cell.length_a   1.000
_cell.length_b   1.000
_cell.length_c   1.000
_cell.angle_alpha   90.00
_cell.angle_beta   90.00
_cell.angle_gamma   90.00
#
_symmetry.space_group_name_H-M   'P 1'
#
loop_
_entity.id
_entity.type
_entity.pdbx_description
1 polymer ?
#
loop_
_entity_poly.entity_id
_entity_poly.type
_entity_poly.pdbx_seq_one_letter_code
_entity_poly.pdbx_strand_id
1 'polypeptide(L)'
;MMRKKVYGEYQVPKCPFCNSVATIKNNQGIPVCPHHKKEQLENLKCSCGATLDLMQGKYGPFFKCINCNLINYKKGLELNGYPLKSINDL
;
A
#
# COMPACT_ATOMS: atom_id res chain seq x y z
N MET A 1 3.09 27.32 1.17
CA MET A 1 3.92 27.27 2.40
C MET A 1 4.48 25.86 2.54
N MET A 2 5.80 25.67 2.46
CA MET A 2 6.42 24.33 2.50
C MET A 2 6.71 23.96 3.97
N ARG A 3 6.12 22.88 4.49
CA ARG A 3 6.35 22.42 5.87
C ARG A 3 7.76 21.81 5.97
N LYS A 4 8.56 22.29 6.93
CA LYS A 4 9.91 21.76 7.21
C LYS A 4 9.80 20.41 7.93
N LYS A 5 10.63 19.44 7.58
CA LYS A 5 10.75 18.17 8.32
C LYS A 5 11.39 18.45 9.68
N VAL A 6 10.74 18.02 10.76
CA VAL A 6 11.31 18.13 12.11
C VAL A 6 12.06 16.85 12.44
N TYR A 7 13.24 17.00 13.04
CA TYR A 7 14.01 15.87 13.54
C TYR A 7 13.18 15.08 14.58
N GLY A 8 13.04 13.77 14.38
CA GLY A 8 12.17 12.90 15.18
C GLY A 8 10.79 12.62 14.58
N GLU A 9 10.38 13.29 13.49
CA GLU A 9 9.19 12.90 12.74
C GLU A 9 9.50 11.72 11.81
N TYR A 10 8.99 10.53 12.13
CA TYR A 10 9.01 9.36 11.26
C TYR A 10 7.61 9.03 10.75
N GLN A 11 7.51 8.62 9.49
CA GLN A 11 6.24 8.16 8.93
C GLN A 11 5.93 6.76 9.45
N VAL A 12 4.88 6.66 10.26
CA VAL A 12 4.38 5.38 10.75
C VAL A 12 3.68 4.66 9.59
N PRO A 13 4.10 3.43 9.23
CA PRO A 13 3.43 2.67 8.19
C PRO A 13 2.01 2.30 8.63
N LYS A 14 1.06 2.40 7.70
CA LYS A 14 -0.34 2.07 7.92
C LYS A 14 -0.71 0.79 7.19
N CYS A 15 -1.60 0.02 7.80
CA CYS A 15 -2.16 -1.18 7.22
C CYS A 15 -3.05 -0.80 6.02
N PRO A 16 -2.84 -1.40 4.83
CA PRO A 16 -3.62 -1.10 3.66
C PRO A 16 -5.08 -1.57 3.77
N PHE A 17 -5.42 -2.49 4.68
CA PHE A 17 -6.78 -3.03 4.80
C PHE A 17 -7.67 -2.18 5.73
N CYS A 18 -7.16 -1.82 6.91
CA CYS A 18 -7.93 -1.14 7.96
C CYS A 18 -7.36 0.20 8.42
N ASN A 19 -6.29 0.69 7.80
CA ASN A 19 -5.63 1.96 8.13
C ASN A 19 -5.03 2.05 9.56
N SER A 20 -5.09 0.97 10.34
CA SER A 20 -4.42 0.86 11.66
C SER A 20 -2.90 0.85 11.49
N VAL A 21 -2.17 1.06 12.59
CA VAL A 21 -0.70 0.99 12.59
C VAL A 21 -0.23 -0.39 12.13
N ALA A 22 0.64 -0.42 11.11
CA ALA A 22 1.26 -1.65 10.64
C ALA A 22 2.50 -1.94 11.47
N THR A 23 2.50 -3.08 12.18
CA THR A 23 3.61 -3.51 13.04
C THR A 23 4.31 -4.75 12.52
N ILE A 24 3.70 -5.47 11.57
CA ILE A 24 4.21 -6.73 11.03
C ILE A 24 4.19 -6.71 9.50
N LYS A 25 4.91 -7.64 8.88
CA LYS A 25 4.83 -7.88 7.43
C LYS A 25 4.03 -9.16 7.16
N ASN A 26 3.19 -9.15 6.12
CA ASN A 26 2.53 -10.35 5.63
C ASN A 26 3.51 -11.21 4.78
N ASN A 27 3.04 -12.34 4.27
CA ASN A 27 3.86 -13.24 3.44
C ASN A 27 4.34 -12.59 2.12
N GLN A 28 3.60 -11.61 1.61
CA GLN A 28 3.97 -10.81 0.44
C GLN A 28 4.94 -9.67 0.77
N GLY A 29 5.35 -9.52 2.04
CA GLY A 29 6.26 -8.48 2.48
C GLY A 29 5.63 -7.08 2.63
N ILE A 30 4.30 -7.01 2.68
CA ILE A 30 3.52 -5.79 2.87
C ILE A 30 3.40 -5.48 4.37
N PRO A 31 3.60 -4.23 4.82
CA PRO A 31 3.32 -3.83 6.20
C PRO A 31 1.81 -3.87 6.48
N VAL A 32 1.39 -4.77 7.37
CA VAL A 32 -0.01 -4.96 7.80
C VAL A 32 -0.11 -4.92 9.32
N CYS A 33 -1.33 -4.78 9.83
CA CYS A 33 -1.60 -4.96 11.26
C CYS A 33 -1.61 -6.47 11.61
N PRO A 34 -1.51 -6.83 12.90
CA PRO A 34 -1.53 -8.24 13.33
C PRO A 34 -2.76 -9.03 12.89
N HIS A 35 -3.91 -8.35 12.79
CA HIS A 35 -5.18 -8.96 12.38
C HIS A 35 -5.14 -9.42 10.91
N HIS A 36 -4.53 -8.62 10.03
CA HIS A 36 -4.48 -8.87 8.58
C HIS A 36 -3.17 -9.55 8.13
N LYS A 37 -2.50 -10.29 9.04
CA LYS A 37 -1.25 -11.01 8.74
C LYS A 37 -1.38 -12.00 7.58
N LYS A 38 -2.54 -12.64 7.47
CA LYS A 38 -2.84 -13.70 6.50
C LYS A 38 -3.50 -13.16 5.22
N GLU A 39 -3.93 -11.90 5.23
CA GLU A 39 -4.55 -11.30 4.05
C GLU A 39 -3.50 -10.99 2.99
N GLN A 40 -3.92 -11.15 1.74
CA GLN A 40 -3.09 -10.92 0.57
C GLN A 40 -3.77 -9.92 -0.35
N LEU A 41 -2.97 -9.06 -0.97
CA LEU A 41 -3.46 -8.19 -2.04
C LEU A 41 -3.44 -9.01 -3.34
N GLU A 42 -4.61 -9.33 -3.84
CA GLU A 42 -4.83 -10.08 -5.07
C GLU A 42 -5.68 -9.27 -6.06
N ASN A 43 -5.55 -9.60 -7.35
CA ASN A 43 -6.33 -9.00 -8.44
C ASN A 43 -6.22 -7.46 -8.58
N LEU A 44 -5.07 -6.89 -8.23
CA LEU A 44 -4.83 -5.45 -8.39
C LEU A 44 -4.71 -5.08 -9.87
N LYS A 45 -5.42 -4.03 -10.27
CA LYS A 45 -5.38 -3.47 -11.62
C LYS A 45 -4.67 -2.13 -11.66
N CYS A 46 -3.95 -1.91 -12.75
CA CYS A 46 -3.36 -0.64 -13.11
C CYS A 46 -4.44 0.29 -13.70
N SER A 47 -4.16 1.59 -13.76
CA SER A 47 -4.99 2.56 -14.50
C SER A 47 -5.12 2.24 -16.00
N CYS A 48 -4.21 1.45 -16.57
CA CYS A 48 -4.30 0.97 -17.96
C CYS A 48 -5.15 -0.30 -18.13
N GLY A 49 -5.72 -0.85 -17.05
CA GLY A 49 -6.54 -2.06 -17.06
C GLY A 49 -5.75 -3.37 -16.96
N ALA A 50 -4.43 -3.35 -17.08
CA ALA A 50 -3.58 -4.52 -16.92
C ALA A 50 -3.36 -4.88 -15.43
N THR A 51 -2.91 -6.10 -15.16
CA THR A 51 -2.62 -6.58 -13.80
C THR A 51 -1.34 -5.94 -13.23
N LEU A 52 -1.38 -5.69 -11.92
CA LEU A 52 -0.21 -5.24 -11.15
C LEU A 52 0.41 -6.41 -10.41
N ASP A 53 1.70 -6.61 -10.65
CA ASP A 53 2.52 -7.53 -9.88
C ASP A 53 3.11 -6.80 -8.67
N LEU A 54 3.07 -7.43 -7.50
CA LEU A 54 3.65 -6.87 -6.29
C LEU A 54 5.10 -7.33 -6.16
N MET A 55 6.01 -6.35 -6.14
CA MET A 55 7.44 -6.59 -5.99
C MET A 55 7.97 -5.94 -4.71
N GLN A 56 9.07 -6.50 -4.18
CA GLN A 56 9.75 -5.95 -3.00
C GLN A 56 11.13 -5.41 -3.38
N GLY A 57 11.39 -4.15 -3.01
CA GLY A 57 12.69 -3.51 -3.20
C GLY A 57 13.33 -3.10 -1.87
N LYS A 58 14.54 -2.53 -1.95
CA LYS A 58 15.31 -2.01 -0.81
C LYS A 58 14.51 -1.01 0.06
N TYR A 59 13.65 -0.23 -0.56
CA TYR A 59 12.89 0.86 0.07
C TYR A 59 11.45 0.48 0.45
N GLY A 60 11.06 -0.78 0.23
CA GLY A 60 9.71 -1.28 0.50
C GLY A 60 9.04 -1.92 -0.71
N PRO A 61 7.77 -2.35 -0.55
CA PRO A 61 6.99 -2.90 -1.65
C PRO A 61 6.69 -1.82 -2.70
N PHE A 62 6.54 -2.24 -3.95
CA PHE A 62 6.07 -1.42 -5.07
C PHE A 62 5.30 -2.31 -6.04
N PHE A 63 4.52 -1.70 -6.93
CA PHE A 63 3.79 -2.45 -7.96
C PHE A 63 4.50 -2.31 -9.29
N LYS A 64 4.49 -3.38 -10.10
CA LYS A 64 4.95 -3.36 -11.49
C LYS A 64 3.76 -3.71 -12.38
N CYS A 65 3.40 -2.78 -13.25
CA CYS A 65 2.44 -3.06 -14.30
C CYS A 65 3.14 -3.79 -15.45
N ILE A 66 2.48 -4.80 -16.01
CA ILE A 66 3.00 -5.52 -17.19
C ILE A 66 3.10 -4.64 -18.45
N ASN A 67 2.20 -3.67 -18.61
CA ASN A 67 2.10 -2.83 -19.82
C ASN A 67 2.59 -1.38 -19.63
N CYS A 68 2.73 -0.92 -18.40
CA CYS A 68 3.16 0.46 -18.13
C CYS A 68 4.58 0.49 -17.58
N ASN A 69 4.70 0.65 -16.26
CA ASN A 69 5.96 0.70 -15.57
C ASN A 69 5.74 0.42 -14.08
N LEU A 70 6.76 0.71 -13.27
CA LEU A 70 6.70 0.71 -11.82
C LEU A 70 5.72 1.78 -11.31
N ILE A 71 4.84 1.38 -10.42
CA ILE A 71 3.87 2.22 -9.74
C ILE A 71 4.22 2.24 -8.26
N ASN A 72 4.20 3.43 -7.69
CA ASN A 72 4.37 3.60 -6.26
C ASN A 72 3.31 2.80 -5.50
N TYR A 73 3.72 2.10 -4.44
CA TYR A 73 2.83 1.30 -3.61
C TYR A 73 1.58 2.05 -3.17
N LYS A 74 1.72 3.29 -2.68
CA LYS A 74 0.57 4.10 -2.26
C LYS A 74 -0.42 4.33 -3.41
N LYS A 75 0.10 4.65 -4.60
CA LYS A 75 -0.72 4.92 -5.78
C LYS A 75 -1.46 3.67 -6.26
N GLY A 76 -0.80 2.52 -6.26
CA GLY A 76 -1.43 1.25 -6.65
C GLY A 76 -2.57 0.85 -5.69
N LEU A 77 -2.39 1.09 -4.39
CA LEU A 77 -3.44 0.89 -3.40
C LEU A 77 -4.64 1.82 -3.63
N GLU A 78 -4.38 3.11 -3.85
CA GLU A 78 -5.43 4.11 -4.09
C GLU A 78 -6.27 3.78 -5.34
N LEU A 79 -5.62 3.30 -6.41
CA LEU A 79 -6.31 2.87 -7.64
C LEU A 79 -7.25 1.68 -7.43
N ASN A 80 -6.97 0.84 -6.43
CA ASN A 80 -7.72 -0.37 -6.13
C ASN A 80 -8.63 -0.20 -4.89
N GLY A 81 -8.81 1.03 -4.41
CA GLY A 81 -9.75 1.33 -3.31
C GLY A 81 -9.24 1.05 -1.90
N TYR A 82 -7.92 0.94 -1.71
CA TYR A 82 -7.31 0.74 -0.40
C TYR A 82 -6.83 2.07 0.22
N PRO A 83 -7.00 2.28 1.53
CA PRO A 83 -7.73 1.41 2.45
C PRO A 83 -9.22 1.40 2.19
N LEU A 84 -9.85 0.24 2.43
CA LEU A 84 -11.30 0.06 2.31
C LEU A 84 -11.96 1.10 3.23
N LYS A 85 -12.39 2.22 2.67
CA LYS A 85 -13.15 3.21 3.42
C LYS A 85 -14.47 2.54 3.77
N SER A 86 -14.74 2.39 5.06
CA SER A 86 -16.04 1.93 5.52
C SER A 86 -17.12 2.88 5.01
N ILE A 87 -18.28 2.30 4.69
CA ILE A 87 -19.42 2.85 3.93
C ILE A 87 -20.13 4.06 4.60
N ASN A 88 -19.55 4.67 5.62
CA ASN A 88 -20.17 5.73 6.44
C ASN A 88 -19.44 7.09 6.34
N ASP A 89 -18.70 7.35 5.25
CA ASP A 89 -18.02 8.63 4.99
C ASP A 89 -18.61 9.35 3.75
N LEU A 90 -19.93 9.18 3.53
CA LEU A 90 -20.75 9.89 2.54
C LEU A 90 -21.93 10.57 3.24
#